data_AF-A0A3N0AWS1-F1
#
_entry.id   AF-A0A3N0AWS1-F1
#
_cell.length_a   1.000
_cell.length_b   1.000
_cell.length_c   1.000
_cell.angle_alpha   90.00
_cell.angle_beta   90.00
_cell.angle_gamma   90.00
#
_symmetry.space_group_name_H-M   'P 1'
#
loop_
_entity.id
_entity.type
_entity.pdbx_description
1 polymer ?
#
loop_
_entity_poly.entity_id
_entity_poly.type
_entity_poly.pdbx_seq_one_letter_code
_entity_poly.pdbx_strand_id
1 'polypeptide(L)'
;MQKRESPDKAALRVAEALMDPACGVAALLLSVRMSYGVIGKQLRTHLLERNLVDAVVEMDAEALKAHTYGNVLWLLRTNRTEDEGVLLAQLSGDGFAAIDGEPKFYESLAAPATASPADAAILDLCINRNEIPLVSTRINRGRILADRECSLRFSSYADSVDLQKSLSQESDAWQAARSEMQSRAHELEERIRAFHAALDALA
;
A
#
# COMPACT_ATOMS: atom_id res chain seq x y z
N MET A 1 0.41 39.69 23.67
CA MET A 1 0.83 38.72 22.62
C MET A 1 0.41 37.32 23.08
N GLN A 2 -0.62 36.72 22.46
CA GLN A 2 -0.94 35.31 22.70
C GLN A 2 0.23 34.45 22.19
N LYS A 3 0.83 33.63 23.07
CA LYS A 3 1.82 32.63 22.67
C LYS A 3 1.14 31.71 21.66
N ARG A 4 1.58 31.74 20.39
CA ARG A 4 1.15 30.77 19.39
C ARG A 4 1.47 29.38 19.92
N GLU A 5 0.44 28.57 20.05
CA GLU A 5 0.55 27.18 20.42
C GLU A 5 1.33 26.42 19.36
N SER A 6 2.15 25.45 19.76
CA SER A 6 2.89 24.65 18.79
C SER A 6 1.90 23.87 17.91
N PRO A 7 2.14 23.75 16.59
CA PRO A 7 1.29 22.99 15.68
C PRO A 7 1.01 21.57 16.18
N ASP A 8 1.98 20.97 16.87
CA ASP A 8 1.88 19.61 17.41
C ASP A 8 0.87 19.51 18.56
N LYS A 9 0.74 20.53 19.42
CA LYS A 9 -0.27 20.59 20.49
C LYS A 9 -1.67 20.84 19.93
N ALA A 10 -1.76 21.62 18.86
CA ALA A 10 -3.01 21.80 18.13
C ALA A 10 -3.48 20.49 17.48
N ALA A 11 -2.58 19.73 16.84
CA ALA A 11 -2.89 18.42 16.28
C ALA A 11 -3.36 17.42 17.36
N LEU A 12 -2.69 17.39 18.52
CA LEU A 12 -3.11 16.55 19.66
C LEU A 12 -4.51 16.95 20.17
N ARG A 13 -4.78 18.24 20.37
CA ARG A 13 -6.12 18.71 20.79
C ARG A 13 -7.20 18.42 19.75
N VAL A 14 -6.89 18.55 18.46
CA VAL A 14 -7.84 18.23 17.39
C VAL A 14 -8.10 16.73 17.40
N ALA A 15 -7.06 15.89 17.49
CA ALA A 15 -7.22 14.45 17.65
C ALA A 15 -8.06 14.10 18.89
N GLU A 16 -7.84 14.80 20.02
CA GLU A 16 -8.62 14.64 21.25
C GLU A 16 -10.08 15.07 21.10
N ALA A 17 -10.36 16.18 20.42
CA ALA A 17 -11.71 16.64 20.14
C ALA A 17 -12.46 15.69 19.17
N LEU A 18 -11.72 15.03 18.28
CA LEU A 18 -12.23 14.00 17.39
C LEU A 18 -12.48 12.65 18.10
N MET A 19 -12.08 12.52 19.38
CA MET A 19 -12.42 11.36 20.22
C MET A 19 -13.83 11.44 20.82
N ASP A 20 -14.65 12.43 20.43
CA ASP A 20 -16.08 12.41 20.72
C ASP A 20 -16.72 11.18 20.02
N PRO A 21 -17.36 10.26 20.76
CA PRO A 21 -18.07 9.11 20.19
C PRO A 21 -19.12 9.49 19.13
N ALA A 22 -19.58 10.75 19.12
CA ALA A 22 -20.48 11.28 18.10
C ALA A 22 -19.80 11.51 16.73
N CYS A 23 -18.49 11.76 16.72
CA CYS A 23 -17.69 11.88 15.50
C CYS A 23 -17.19 10.49 15.09
N GLY A 24 -17.97 9.80 14.25
CA GLY A 24 -17.65 8.44 13.79
C GLY A 24 -16.35 8.33 12.98
N VAL A 25 -15.96 9.39 12.27
CA VAL A 25 -14.77 9.42 11.39
C VAL A 25 -14.11 10.79 11.42
N ALA A 26 -12.78 10.82 11.36
CA ALA A 26 -12.01 12.04 11.23
C ALA A 26 -10.81 11.88 10.29
N ALA A 27 -10.31 12.99 9.74
CA ALA A 27 -9.13 13.02 8.89
C ALA A 27 -8.14 14.07 9.40
N LEU A 28 -6.87 13.67 9.55
CA LEU A 28 -5.77 14.57 9.90
C LEU A 28 -4.78 14.61 8.73
N LEU A 29 -4.58 15.79 8.15
CA LEU A 29 -3.53 16.02 7.18
C LEU A 29 -2.30 16.61 7.89
N LEU A 30 -1.20 15.87 7.87
CA LEU A 30 0.04 16.21 8.56
C LEU A 30 1.20 16.26 7.56
N SER A 31 2.25 17.01 7.89
CA SER A 31 3.53 16.83 7.20
C SER A 31 4.21 15.53 7.65
N VAL A 32 5.01 14.91 6.78
CA VAL A 32 5.81 13.72 7.12
C VAL A 32 6.66 13.94 8.38
N ARG A 33 7.24 15.13 8.55
CA ARG A 33 8.04 15.47 9.74
C ARG A 33 7.22 15.43 11.03
N MET A 34 5.98 15.93 11.00
CA MET A 34 5.09 15.89 12.16
C MET A 34 4.61 14.47 12.43
N SER A 35 4.22 13.74 11.38
CA SER A 35 3.73 12.37 11.47
C SER A 35 4.75 11.43 12.13
N TYR A 36 6.05 11.55 11.77
CA TYR A 36 7.09 10.59 12.18
C TYR A 36 8.13 11.14 13.17
N GLY A 37 8.01 12.39 13.59
CA GLY A 37 8.85 12.95 14.65
C GLY A 37 8.54 12.37 16.04
N VAL A 38 9.31 12.82 17.04
CA VAL A 38 9.19 12.35 18.45
C VAL A 38 7.79 12.61 19.03
N ILE A 39 7.21 13.78 18.78
CA ILE A 39 5.83 14.09 19.22
C ILE A 39 4.82 13.26 18.41
N GLY A 40 5.06 13.10 17.11
CA GLY A 40 4.29 12.20 16.26
C GLY A 40 4.24 10.77 16.83
N LYS A 41 5.35 10.27 17.39
CA LYS A 41 5.39 8.95 18.03
C LYS A 41 4.40 8.84 19.19
N GLN A 42 4.37 9.83 20.08
CA GLN A 42 3.42 9.85 21.20
C GLN A 42 1.97 9.84 20.70
N LEU A 43 1.67 10.64 19.67
CA LEU A 43 0.35 10.67 19.05
C LEU A 43 -0.03 9.34 18.40
N ARG A 44 0.88 8.73 17.61
CA ARG A 44 0.66 7.42 16.97
C ARG A 44 0.35 6.36 18.01
N THR A 45 1.20 6.23 19.04
CA THR A 45 1.01 5.26 20.11
C THR A 45 -0.34 5.45 20.79
N HIS A 46 -0.69 6.69 21.16
CA HIS A 46 -1.95 6.99 21.82
C HIS A 46 -3.18 6.62 20.98
N LEU A 47 -3.19 6.98 19.69
CA LEU A 47 -4.31 6.67 18.79
C LEU A 47 -4.39 5.18 18.47
N LEU A 48 -3.26 4.49 18.37
CA LEU A 48 -3.22 3.04 18.16
C LEU A 48 -3.76 2.29 19.38
N GLU A 49 -3.31 2.62 20.60
CA GLU A 49 -3.79 1.99 21.83
C GLU A 49 -5.32 2.05 21.96
N ARG A 50 -5.94 3.16 21.52
CA ARG A 50 -7.40 3.36 21.50
C ARG A 50 -8.12 2.75 20.29
N ASN A 51 -7.41 2.04 19.42
CA ASN A 51 -7.91 1.49 18.15
C ASN A 51 -8.51 2.52 17.19
N LEU A 52 -8.00 3.76 17.17
CA LEU A 52 -8.60 4.84 16.37
C LEU A 52 -8.02 4.94 14.97
N VAL A 53 -6.76 4.53 14.75
CA VAL A 53 -6.09 4.69 13.46
C VAL A 53 -6.61 3.69 12.44
N ASP A 54 -7.34 4.18 11.46
CA ASP A 54 -7.97 3.34 10.44
C ASP A 54 -7.09 3.14 9.21
N ALA A 55 -6.58 4.24 8.68
CA ALA A 55 -5.67 4.25 7.55
C ALA A 55 -4.64 5.37 7.66
N VAL A 56 -3.46 5.14 7.10
CA VAL A 56 -2.40 6.13 6.94
C VAL A 56 -1.93 6.10 5.49
N VAL A 57 -2.02 7.24 4.83
CA VAL A 57 -1.69 7.40 3.41
C VAL A 57 -0.59 8.44 3.28
N GLU A 58 0.60 7.99 2.84
CA GLU A 58 1.71 8.87 2.49
C GLU A 58 1.53 9.40 1.07
N MET A 59 1.59 10.70 0.90
CA MET A 59 1.40 11.40 -0.37
C MET A 59 2.62 12.27 -0.69
N ASP A 60 2.90 12.44 -1.98
CA ASP A 60 3.98 13.29 -2.42
C ASP A 60 3.75 14.77 -2.04
N ALA A 61 4.83 15.53 -1.92
CA ALA A 61 4.84 16.96 -1.68
C ALA A 61 4.10 17.72 -2.79
N GLU A 62 4.22 17.25 -4.03
CA GLU A 62 3.60 17.87 -5.22
C GLU A 62 2.09 17.72 -5.25
N ALA A 63 1.53 16.64 -4.65
CA ALA A 63 0.11 16.32 -4.72
C ALA A 63 -0.79 17.39 -4.10
N LEU A 64 -0.34 18.07 -3.05
CA LEU A 64 -1.14 19.07 -2.34
C LEU A 64 -0.58 20.50 -2.44
N LYS A 65 0.60 20.70 -3.06
CA LYS A 65 1.33 22.00 -3.10
C LYS A 65 1.44 22.73 -1.75
N ALA A 66 1.18 22.03 -0.65
CA ALA A 66 0.97 22.62 0.67
C ALA A 66 2.22 22.53 1.55
N HIS A 67 3.02 21.46 1.38
CA HIS A 67 4.17 21.18 2.23
C HIS A 67 5.37 20.66 1.42
N THR A 68 6.54 21.26 1.65
CA THR A 68 7.81 20.95 0.95
C THR A 68 8.38 19.55 1.27
N TYR A 69 7.84 18.86 2.28
CA TYR A 69 8.44 17.65 2.86
C TYR A 69 7.56 16.39 2.73
N GLY A 70 6.56 16.42 1.85
CA GLY A 70 5.57 15.35 1.71
C GLY A 70 4.45 15.46 2.75
N ASN A 71 3.33 14.81 2.44
CA ASN A 71 2.10 14.89 3.20
C ASN A 71 1.70 13.49 3.68
N VAL A 72 1.02 13.42 4.82
CA VAL A 72 0.48 12.18 5.36
C VAL A 72 -0.95 12.43 5.80
N LEU A 73 -1.88 11.67 5.25
CA LEU A 73 -3.28 11.67 5.65
C LEU A 73 -3.50 10.53 6.62
N TRP A 74 -3.99 10.83 7.83
CA TRP A 74 -4.47 9.83 8.78
C TRP A 74 -5.99 9.85 8.80
N LEU A 75 -6.60 8.69 8.61
CA LEU A 75 -8.01 8.48 8.83
C LEU A 75 -8.21 7.83 10.19
N LEU A 76 -9.08 8.42 11.00
CA LEU A 76 -9.42 7.97 12.34
C LEU A 76 -10.90 7.56 12.39
N ARG A 77 -11.23 6.49 13.12
CA ARG A 77 -12.60 6.00 13.29
C ARG A 77 -12.80 5.36 14.66
N THR A 78 -13.91 5.66 15.32
CA THR A 78 -14.20 5.27 16.72
C THR A 78 -14.88 3.90 16.85
N ASN A 79 -15.55 3.42 15.78
CA ASN A 79 -16.27 2.14 15.75
C ASN A 79 -15.52 1.06 14.96
N ARG A 80 -14.25 0.82 15.32
CA ARG A 80 -13.41 -0.18 14.65
C ARG A 80 -13.34 -1.45 15.47
N THR A 81 -13.43 -2.60 14.81
CA THR A 81 -13.10 -3.88 15.44
C THR A 81 -11.58 -4.10 15.43
N GLU A 82 -11.08 -5.02 16.26
CA GLU A 82 -9.62 -5.23 16.39
C GLU A 82 -9.01 -5.99 15.20
N ASP A 83 -9.82 -6.76 14.48
CA ASP A 83 -9.44 -7.61 13.34
C ASP A 83 -9.33 -6.84 12.02
N GLU A 84 -9.89 -5.62 11.94
CA GLU A 84 -9.84 -4.79 10.73
C GLU A 84 -8.41 -4.38 10.33
N GLY A 85 -7.47 -4.32 11.28
CA GLY A 85 -6.09 -3.87 11.05
C GLY A 85 -5.98 -2.40 10.63
N VAL A 86 -4.76 -1.89 10.52
CA VAL A 86 -4.48 -0.53 10.03
C VAL A 86 -4.04 -0.63 8.57
N LEU A 87 -4.70 0.12 7.69
CA LEU A 87 -4.29 0.23 6.29
C LEU A 87 -3.13 1.22 6.18
N LEU A 88 -1.99 0.79 5.66
CA LEU A 88 -0.86 1.65 5.37
C LEU A 88 -0.69 1.72 3.87
N ALA A 89 -0.61 2.93 3.31
CA ALA A 89 -0.45 3.13 1.89
C ALA A 89 0.59 4.20 1.58
N GLN A 90 1.30 4.02 0.47
CA GLN A 90 2.23 4.99 -0.08
C GLN A 90 1.83 5.30 -1.53
N LEU A 91 1.58 6.58 -1.78
CA LEU A 91 1.22 7.12 -3.09
C LEU A 91 2.33 7.98 -3.68
N SER A 92 3.50 7.99 -3.04
CA SER A 92 4.70 8.68 -3.51
C SER A 92 5.72 7.67 -4.05
N GLY A 93 6.34 8.01 -5.18
CA GLY A 93 7.41 7.23 -5.80
C GLY A 93 6.96 6.22 -6.86
N ASP A 94 7.95 5.48 -7.37
CA ASP A 94 7.84 4.61 -8.53
C ASP A 94 6.75 3.53 -8.41
N GLY A 95 6.15 3.25 -7.24
CA GLY A 95 5.02 2.31 -7.12
C GLY A 95 3.77 2.69 -7.94
N PHE A 96 3.60 3.98 -8.26
CA PHE A 96 2.57 4.46 -9.20
C PHE A 96 3.11 4.68 -10.63
N ALA A 97 4.44 4.76 -10.81
CA ALA A 97 5.08 4.96 -12.12
C ALA A 97 5.56 3.65 -12.76
N ALA A 98 5.77 2.59 -11.97
CA ALA A 98 6.33 1.29 -12.34
C ALA A 98 5.27 0.34 -12.93
N ILE A 99 4.00 0.72 -12.88
CA ILE A 99 2.94 0.08 -13.67
C ILE A 99 2.84 0.86 -14.99
N ASP A 100 3.86 0.72 -15.84
CA ASP A 100 3.89 1.05 -17.26
C ASP A 100 3.37 2.44 -17.70
N GLY A 101 3.91 3.53 -17.16
CA GLY A 101 3.83 4.87 -17.79
C GLY A 101 2.43 5.53 -17.82
N GLU A 102 1.36 4.81 -17.55
CA GLU A 102 0.03 5.30 -17.20
C GLU A 102 -0.65 4.20 -16.37
N PRO A 103 -1.33 4.53 -15.25
CA PRO A 103 -2.03 3.51 -14.46
C PRO A 103 -3.25 3.00 -15.23
N LYS A 104 -3.06 1.97 -16.07
CA LYS A 104 -4.13 1.26 -16.80
C LYS A 104 -5.05 0.42 -15.90
N PHE A 105 -4.86 0.46 -14.58
CA PHE A 105 -5.67 -0.30 -13.63
C PHE A 105 -7.11 0.22 -13.46
N TYR A 106 -7.43 1.44 -13.93
CA TYR A 106 -8.69 2.13 -13.60
C TYR A 106 -9.51 2.62 -14.81
N GLU A 107 -9.41 1.99 -15.98
CA GLU A 107 -10.31 2.30 -17.11
C GLU A 107 -11.80 2.01 -16.83
N SER A 108 -12.15 1.43 -15.68
CA SER A 108 -13.54 1.07 -15.36
C SER A 108 -14.21 1.84 -14.21
N LEU A 109 -13.54 2.79 -13.56
CA LEU A 109 -14.19 3.58 -12.50
C LEU A 109 -14.55 4.95 -13.05
N ALA A 110 -15.81 5.10 -13.44
CA ALA A 110 -16.43 6.37 -13.75
C ALA A 110 -16.39 7.29 -12.51
N ALA A 111 -15.27 8.00 -12.33
CA ALA A 111 -15.15 9.05 -11.34
C ALA A 111 -16.00 10.25 -11.78
N PRO A 112 -16.69 10.95 -10.85
CA PRO A 112 -17.40 12.18 -11.16
C PRO A 112 -16.39 13.22 -11.67
N ALA A 113 -16.78 13.98 -12.69
CA ALA A 113 -15.96 14.79 -13.59
C ALA A 113 -15.12 15.94 -12.95
N THR A 114 -14.91 15.94 -11.65
CA THR A 114 -14.20 16.99 -10.89
C THR A 114 -13.11 16.47 -9.95
N ALA A 115 -12.97 15.14 -9.76
CA ALA A 115 -11.90 14.54 -8.96
C ALA A 115 -10.81 13.99 -9.89
N SER A 116 -9.53 14.16 -9.53
CA SER A 116 -8.47 13.53 -10.32
C SER A 116 -8.54 12.01 -10.17
N PRO A 117 -8.08 11.21 -11.15
CA PRO A 117 -8.02 9.76 -11.03
C PRO A 117 -7.27 9.28 -9.77
N ALA A 118 -6.29 10.07 -9.30
CA ALA A 118 -5.59 9.83 -8.05
C ALA A 118 -6.50 9.97 -6.84
N ASP A 119 -7.36 11.01 -6.78
CA ASP A 119 -8.30 11.21 -5.67
C ASP A 119 -9.32 10.06 -5.58
N ALA A 120 -9.81 9.60 -6.73
CA ALA A 120 -10.70 8.45 -6.81
C ALA A 120 -10.03 7.16 -6.31
N ALA A 121 -8.75 6.96 -6.66
CA ALA A 121 -7.97 5.82 -6.19
C ALA A 121 -7.72 5.86 -4.67
N ILE A 122 -7.48 7.04 -4.08
CA ILE A 122 -7.35 7.19 -2.62
C ILE A 122 -8.65 6.79 -1.92
N LEU A 123 -9.78 7.30 -2.43
CA LEU A 123 -11.10 6.99 -1.90
C LEU A 123 -11.39 5.49 -1.99
N ASP A 124 -11.17 4.88 -3.15
CA ASP A 124 -11.37 3.45 -3.35
C ASP A 124 -10.49 2.61 -2.41
N LEU A 125 -9.21 2.96 -2.31
CA LEU A 125 -8.26 2.30 -1.43
C LEU A 125 -8.69 2.37 0.04
N CYS A 126 -9.14 3.54 0.50
CA CYS A 126 -9.57 3.73 1.89
C CYS A 126 -10.92 3.02 2.18
N ILE A 127 -11.84 2.99 1.22
CA ILE A 127 -13.16 2.36 1.37
C ILE A 127 -13.03 0.84 1.33
N ASN A 128 -12.37 0.30 0.30
CA ASN A 128 -12.25 -1.13 0.07
C ASN A 128 -11.15 -1.78 0.91
N ARG A 129 -10.18 -0.99 1.39
CA ARG A 129 -9.06 -1.44 2.22
C ARG A 129 -8.23 -2.54 1.56
N ASN A 130 -8.08 -2.44 0.24
CA ASN A 130 -7.37 -3.42 -0.57
C ASN A 130 -5.86 -3.39 -0.28
N GLU A 131 -5.23 -4.56 -0.22
CA GLU A 131 -3.77 -4.70 -0.17
C GLU A 131 -3.20 -4.82 -1.59
N ILE A 132 -2.43 -3.82 -1.97
CA ILE A 132 -1.87 -3.66 -3.31
C ILE A 132 -0.34 -3.75 -3.19
N PRO A 133 0.33 -4.63 -3.96
CA PRO A 133 1.79 -4.78 -3.88
C PRO A 133 2.48 -3.44 -4.07
N LEU A 134 3.52 -3.17 -3.29
CA LEU A 134 4.32 -1.94 -3.34
C LEU A 134 3.54 -0.64 -3.08
N VAL A 135 2.25 -0.70 -2.77
CA VAL A 135 1.36 0.47 -2.66
C VAL A 135 0.61 0.47 -1.33
N SER A 136 0.07 -0.66 -0.88
CA SER A 136 -0.67 -0.74 0.38
C SER A 136 -0.60 -2.10 1.06
N THR A 137 -0.66 -2.09 2.39
CA THR A 137 -0.76 -3.31 3.21
C THR A 137 -1.63 -3.05 4.44
N ARG A 138 -2.26 -4.12 4.94
CA ARG A 138 -3.03 -4.11 6.18
C ARG A 138 -2.24 -4.79 7.29
N ILE A 139 -1.93 -4.02 8.32
CA ILE A 139 -1.10 -4.49 9.43
C ILE A 139 -1.94 -4.58 10.69
N ASN A 140 -1.87 -5.71 11.38
CA ASN A 140 -2.51 -5.86 12.67
C ASN A 140 -1.95 -4.83 13.66
N ARG A 141 -2.84 -4.14 14.38
CA ARG A 141 -2.47 -3.12 15.38
C ARG A 141 -1.45 -3.62 16.40
N GLY A 142 -1.60 -4.86 16.89
CA GLY A 142 -0.68 -5.46 17.86
C GLY A 142 0.74 -5.59 17.32
N ARG A 143 0.91 -5.87 16.01
CA ARG A 143 2.23 -5.88 15.36
C ARG A 143 2.87 -4.49 15.33
N ILE A 144 2.08 -3.44 15.13
CA ILE A 144 2.55 -2.05 15.14
C ILE A 144 2.94 -1.62 16.55
N LEU A 145 2.14 -1.97 17.56
CA LEU A 145 2.43 -1.64 18.96
C LEU A 145 3.64 -2.40 19.52
N ALA A 146 3.96 -3.57 18.96
CA ALA A 146 5.18 -4.32 19.28
C ALA A 146 6.46 -3.70 18.69
N ASP A 147 6.33 -2.87 17.65
CA ASP A 147 7.45 -2.09 17.11
C ASP A 147 7.79 -0.93 18.07
N ARG A 148 9.07 -0.84 18.46
CA ARG A 148 9.60 0.21 19.33
C ARG A 148 9.32 1.61 18.80
N GLU A 149 9.25 1.79 17.48
CA GLU A 149 8.96 3.07 16.85
C GLU A 149 7.48 3.32 16.59
N CYS A 150 6.62 2.31 16.81
CA CYS A 150 5.20 2.32 16.44
C CYS A 150 5.02 2.92 15.04
N SER A 151 5.80 2.43 14.07
CA SER A 151 5.83 3.01 12.73
C SER A 151 4.49 2.83 12.05
N LEU A 152 4.00 3.90 11.40
CA LEU A 152 2.85 3.85 10.49
C LEU A 152 3.28 4.06 9.03
N ARG A 153 4.55 3.83 8.73
CA ARG A 153 5.05 3.89 7.35
C ARG A 153 4.76 2.58 6.64
N PHE A 154 4.27 2.66 5.41
CA PHE A 154 4.11 1.50 4.54
C PHE A 154 5.44 0.73 4.40
N SER A 155 6.54 1.44 4.15
CA SER A 155 7.88 0.87 3.97
C SER A 155 8.43 0.10 5.18
N SER A 156 7.86 0.27 6.38
CA SER A 156 8.23 -0.54 7.55
C SER A 156 7.64 -1.97 7.50
N TYR A 157 6.69 -2.23 6.60
CA TYR A 157 5.94 -3.49 6.56
C TYR A 157 5.74 -4.06 5.14
N ALA A 158 6.28 -3.38 4.12
CA ALA A 158 6.18 -3.75 2.70
C ALA A 158 6.61 -5.20 2.42
N ASP A 159 7.61 -5.70 3.17
CA ASP A 159 8.18 -7.05 3.01
C ASP A 159 7.15 -8.19 3.03
N SER A 160 6.00 -8.07 3.69
CA SER A 160 5.09 -9.23 3.87
C SER A 160 4.20 -9.58 2.66
N VAL A 161 3.77 -8.59 1.88
CA VAL A 161 2.94 -8.82 0.67
C VAL A 161 3.83 -8.90 -0.58
N ASP A 162 4.93 -8.14 -0.60
CA ASP A 162 5.83 -8.02 -1.75
C ASP A 162 6.68 -9.29 -1.94
N LEU A 163 7.19 -9.92 -0.87
CA LEU A 163 7.89 -11.20 -0.98
C LEU A 163 6.96 -12.32 -1.42
N GLN A 164 5.74 -12.42 -0.87
CA GLN A 164 4.84 -13.52 -1.24
C GLN A 164 4.39 -13.45 -2.70
N LYS A 165 4.09 -12.25 -3.20
CA LYS A 165 3.70 -12.09 -4.61
C LYS A 165 4.88 -12.23 -5.56
N SER A 166 6.05 -11.69 -5.23
CA SER A 166 7.27 -11.90 -6.01
C SER A 166 7.63 -13.39 -6.10
N LEU A 167 7.61 -14.11 -4.98
CA LEU A 167 7.84 -15.56 -4.94
C LEU A 167 6.80 -16.35 -5.75
N SER A 168 5.53 -15.92 -5.74
CA SER A 168 4.49 -16.56 -6.56
C SER A 168 4.71 -16.33 -8.07
N GLN A 169 5.07 -15.11 -8.46
CA GLN A 169 5.33 -14.76 -9.86
C GLN A 169 6.59 -15.43 -10.41
N GLU A 170 7.66 -15.52 -9.62
CA GLU A 170 8.84 -16.29 -9.98
C GLU A 170 8.52 -17.78 -10.11
N SER A 171 7.71 -18.34 -9.20
CA SER A 171 7.26 -19.73 -9.27
C SER A 171 6.48 -20.01 -10.56
N ASP A 172 5.54 -19.14 -10.94
CA ASP A 172 4.72 -19.31 -12.14
C ASP A 172 5.57 -19.19 -13.42
N ALA A 173 6.51 -18.23 -13.45
CA ALA A 173 7.45 -18.07 -14.57
C ALA A 173 8.37 -19.29 -14.74
N TRP A 174 8.86 -19.86 -13.63
CA TRP A 174 9.64 -21.08 -13.64
C TRP A 174 8.85 -22.30 -14.13
N GLN A 175 7.57 -22.41 -13.74
CA GLN A 175 6.70 -23.49 -14.21
C GLN A 175 6.41 -23.37 -15.71
N ALA A 176 6.15 -22.15 -16.21
CA ALA A 176 5.96 -21.91 -17.63
C ALA A 176 7.21 -22.25 -18.46
N ALA A 177 8.39 -21.79 -18.03
CA ALA A 177 9.67 -22.09 -18.69
C ALA A 177 9.98 -23.60 -18.72
N ARG A 178 9.67 -24.31 -17.62
CA ARG A 178 9.84 -25.76 -17.55
C ARG A 178 8.91 -26.50 -18.51
N SER A 179 7.65 -26.07 -18.60
CA SER A 179 6.68 -26.64 -19.55
C SER A 179 7.10 -26.43 -21.00
N GLU A 180 7.64 -25.26 -21.34
CA GLU A 180 8.13 -24.97 -22.68
C GLU A 180 9.36 -25.84 -23.03
N MET A 181 10.31 -25.99 -22.10
CA MET A 181 11.46 -26.87 -22.29
C MET A 181 11.05 -28.33 -22.51
N GLN A 182 10.05 -28.82 -21.76
CA GLN A 182 9.52 -30.18 -21.94
C GLN A 182 8.85 -30.36 -23.30
N SER A 183 8.09 -29.37 -23.76
CA SER A 183 7.46 -29.39 -25.09
C SER A 183 8.52 -29.44 -26.21
N ARG A 184 9.57 -28.62 -26.12
CA ARG A 184 10.67 -28.61 -27.11
C ARG A 184 11.46 -29.91 -27.11
N ALA A 185 11.70 -30.49 -25.94
CA ALA A 185 12.38 -31.78 -25.83
C ALA A 185 11.55 -32.88 -26.51
N HIS A 186 10.23 -32.89 -26.31
CA HIS A 186 9.34 -33.85 -26.95
C HIS A 186 9.31 -33.70 -28.48
N GLU A 187 9.23 -32.47 -28.99
CA GLU A 187 9.28 -32.21 -30.43
C GLU A 187 10.61 -32.66 -31.06
N LEU A 188 11.73 -32.47 -30.35
CA LEU A 188 13.04 -32.93 -30.79
C LEU A 188 13.11 -34.46 -30.84
N GLU A 189 12.57 -35.16 -29.84
CA GLU A 189 12.49 -36.62 -29.81
C GLU A 189 11.64 -37.16 -30.96
N GLU A 190 10.51 -36.53 -31.28
CA GLU A 190 9.69 -36.91 -32.43
C GLU A 190 10.41 -36.71 -33.75
N ARG A 191 11.13 -35.59 -33.91
CA ARG A 191 11.95 -35.32 -35.10
C ARG A 191 13.08 -36.32 -35.27
N ILE A 192 13.76 -36.69 -34.19
CA ILE A 192 14.81 -37.73 -34.20
C ILE A 192 14.21 -39.09 -34.57
N ARG A 193 13.03 -39.44 -34.02
CA ARG A 193 12.35 -40.69 -34.35
C ARG A 193 11.93 -40.74 -35.83
N ALA A 194 11.37 -39.65 -36.35
CA ALA A 194 11.00 -39.53 -37.76
C ALA A 194 12.22 -39.62 -38.69
N PHE A 195 13.35 -39.02 -38.29
CA PHE A 195 14.60 -39.10 -39.03
C PHE A 195 15.15 -40.53 -39.09
N HIS A 196 15.17 -41.24 -37.97
CA HIS A 196 15.59 -42.65 -37.95
C HIS A 196 14.66 -43.53 -38.80
N ALA A 197 13.34 -43.35 -38.71
CA ALA A 197 12.39 -44.10 -39.55
C ALA A 197 12.59 -43.84 -41.06
N ALA A 198 12.95 -42.61 -41.44
CA ALA A 198 13.25 -42.28 -42.84
C ALA A 198 14.56 -42.91 -43.32
N LEU A 199 15.59 -42.99 -42.45
CA LEU A 199 16.83 -43.70 -42.75
C LEU A 199 16.60 -45.20 -42.94
N ASP A 200 15.80 -45.82 -42.07
CA ASP A 200 15.47 -47.24 -42.16
C ASP A 200 14.67 -47.58 -43.43
N ALA A 201 13.85 -46.66 -43.93
CA ALA A 201 13.08 -46.84 -45.17
C ALA A 201 13.93 -46.70 -46.46
N LEU A 202 15.14 -46.16 -46.36
CA LEU A 202 16.08 -45.98 -47.47
C LEU A 202 17.14 -47.09 -47.55
N ALA A 203 17.22 -47.94 -46.52
CA ALA A 203 18.11 -49.12 -46.45
C ALA A 203 17.42 -50.38 -47.00
#